data_AF-A0A150GYE6-F1
#
_entry.id   AF-A0A150GYE6-F1
#
_cell.length_a   1.000
_cell.length_b   1.000
_cell.length_c   1.000
_cell.angle_alpha   90.00
_cell.angle_beta   90.00
_cell.angle_gamma   90.00
#
_symmetry.space_group_name_H-M   'P 1'
#
loop_
_entity.id
_entity.type
_entity.pdbx_description
1 polymer ?
#
loop_
_entity_poly.entity_id
_entity_poly.type
_entity_poly.pdbx_seq_one_letter_code
_entity_poly.pdbx_strand_id
1 'polypeptide(L)'
;MFNSGGGGSGAGWGKNLSLPRKPAVLAIRLSRELQRRPLLAKCIPTAVGFAFGDCLTQFMNRDRSRSLREQWSYSRTGSMLCIGALCAGPILLSFNRWMDLAIMPSSPSSPLALTVKFLLDQAVGCFIWQVAYLTINPAYRRSAVALLESSSVRIEEQKRVLQRHAQHVLAS
;
A
#
# COMPACT_ATOMS: atom_id res chain seq x y z
N MET A 1 6.73 -17.54 68.17
CA MET A 1 8.11 -17.10 67.91
C MET A 1 8.21 -16.66 66.46
N PHE A 2 8.70 -15.43 66.24
CA PHE A 2 9.09 -14.89 64.93
C PHE A 2 10.27 -15.71 64.36
N ASN A 3 10.38 -15.86 63.03
CA ASN A 3 11.13 -14.94 62.16
C ASN A 3 11.58 -15.59 60.81
N SER A 4 11.43 -14.79 59.75
CA SER A 4 12.36 -14.51 58.64
C SER A 4 12.81 -15.51 57.57
N GLY A 5 12.85 -14.95 56.34
CA GLY A 5 13.79 -15.26 55.25
C GLY A 5 13.17 -16.12 54.16
N GLY A 6 12.69 -15.60 53.01
CA GLY A 6 13.49 -14.88 51.99
C GLY A 6 14.15 -15.92 51.08
N GLY A 7 14.04 -15.95 49.76
CA GLY A 7 13.44 -15.11 48.73
C GLY A 7 13.83 -15.70 47.37
N GLY A 8 13.23 -15.19 46.28
CA GLY A 8 13.83 -15.22 44.95
C GLY A 8 13.50 -16.42 44.03
N SER A 9 12.49 -16.25 43.19
CA SER A 9 12.48 -16.65 41.77
C SER A 9 11.11 -16.25 41.22
N GLY A 10 11.01 -15.16 40.48
CA GLY A 10 11.13 -15.23 39.03
C GLY A 10 9.75 -15.01 38.42
N ALA A 11 9.71 -14.43 37.23
CA ALA A 11 8.51 -14.14 36.44
C ALA A 11 7.64 -12.96 36.92
N GLY A 12 7.84 -11.83 36.24
CA GLY A 12 6.94 -10.68 36.34
C GLY A 12 7.12 -9.70 35.18
N TRP A 13 7.48 -10.19 33.99
CA TRP A 13 7.46 -9.41 32.75
C TRP A 13 6.01 -9.16 32.32
N GLY A 14 5.30 -8.34 33.10
CA GLY A 14 3.90 -8.11 32.88
C GLY A 14 3.39 -6.95 33.71
N LYS A 15 2.74 -6.03 33.00
CA LYS A 15 1.79 -5.04 33.51
C LYS A 15 2.44 -3.73 33.96
N ASN A 16 2.68 -2.84 33.00
CA ASN A 16 2.26 -1.44 33.09
C ASN A 16 2.31 -0.76 31.72
N LEU A 17 1.65 -1.36 30.72
CA LEU A 17 1.11 -0.59 29.60
C LEU A 17 -0.31 -0.17 29.99
N SER A 18 -0.40 0.78 30.91
CA SER A 18 -1.62 1.52 31.21
C SER A 18 -1.93 2.44 30.03
N LEU A 19 -2.27 1.85 28.87
CA LEU A 19 -2.95 2.58 27.82
C LEU A 19 -4.23 3.16 28.46
N PRO A 20 -4.47 4.48 28.32
CA PRO A 20 -5.63 5.11 28.93
C PRO A 20 -6.89 4.32 28.56
N ARG A 21 -7.70 3.94 29.55
CA ARG A 21 -8.85 3.01 29.38
C ARG A 21 -9.86 3.50 28.33
N LYS A 22 -9.89 4.80 28.04
CA LYS A 22 -10.84 5.44 27.11
C LYS A 22 -10.56 5.09 25.62
N PRO A 23 -9.35 5.27 25.06
CA PRO A 23 -9.07 4.84 23.69
C PRO A 23 -9.14 3.33 23.47
N ALA A 24 -8.79 2.52 24.47
CA ALA A 24 -8.88 1.06 24.34
C ALA A 24 -10.35 0.59 24.20
N VAL A 25 -11.26 1.16 25.00
CA VAL A 25 -12.69 0.85 24.91
C VAL A 25 -13.30 1.36 23.59
N LEU A 26 -12.88 2.53 23.12
CA LEU A 26 -13.25 3.05 21.80
C LEU A 26 -12.75 2.15 20.68
N ALA A 27 -11.49 1.71 20.73
CA ALA A 27 -10.92 0.78 19.74
C ALA A 27 -11.66 -0.56 19.72
N ILE A 28 -12.04 -1.10 20.88
CA ILE A 28 -12.81 -2.35 20.96
C ILE A 28 -14.22 -2.17 20.38
N ARG A 29 -14.91 -1.06 20.69
CA ARG A 29 -16.24 -0.76 20.14
C ARG A 29 -16.18 -0.51 18.63
N LEU A 30 -15.18 0.24 18.18
CA LEU A 30 -14.91 0.49 16.77
C LEU A 30 -14.62 -0.82 16.04
N SER A 31 -13.77 -1.69 16.60
CA SER A 31 -13.50 -3.03 16.03
C SER A 31 -14.75 -3.90 15.93
N ARG A 32 -15.62 -3.91 16.95
CA ARG A 32 -16.89 -4.66 16.90
C ARG A 32 -17.84 -4.11 15.84
N GLU A 33 -17.89 -2.79 15.67
CA GLU A 33 -18.75 -2.17 14.65
C GLU A 33 -18.16 -2.33 13.23
N LEU A 34 -16.83 -2.27 13.09
CA LEU A 34 -16.10 -2.57 11.86
C LEU A 34 -16.28 -4.05 11.44
N GLN A 35 -16.32 -4.98 12.39
CA GLN A 35 -16.64 -6.39 12.13
C GLN A 35 -18.04 -6.60 11.58
N ARG A 36 -19.01 -5.76 11.97
CA ARG A 36 -20.38 -5.79 11.42
C ARG A 36 -20.45 -5.23 9.99
N ARG A 37 -19.49 -4.41 9.59
CA ARG A 37 -19.46 -3.74 8.28
C ARG A 37 -18.07 -3.84 7.62
N PRO A 38 -17.65 -5.05 7.20
CA PRO A 38 -16.31 -5.31 6.68
C PRO A 38 -15.98 -4.49 5.43
N LEU A 39 -16.99 -4.13 4.64
CA LEU A 39 -16.84 -3.23 3.49
C LEU A 39 -16.43 -1.82 3.92
N LEU A 40 -17.16 -1.20 4.86
CA LEU A 40 -16.82 0.14 5.34
C LEU A 40 -15.45 0.17 6.02
N ALA A 41 -15.14 -0.91 6.76
CA ALA A 41 -13.86 -1.06 7.45
C ALA A 41 -12.64 -1.06 6.53
N LYS A 42 -12.82 -1.45 5.26
CA LYS A 42 -11.74 -1.42 4.26
C LYS A 42 -11.87 -0.21 3.34
N CYS A 43 -13.07 0.09 2.83
CA CYS A 43 -13.27 1.19 1.88
C CYS A 43 -12.90 2.56 2.47
N ILE A 44 -13.24 2.86 3.74
CA ILE A 44 -12.98 4.19 4.31
C ILE A 44 -11.46 4.42 4.49
N PRO A 45 -10.71 3.53 5.16
CA PRO A 45 -9.26 3.70 5.27
C PRO A 45 -8.57 3.69 3.91
N THR A 46 -9.02 2.86 2.95
CA THR A 46 -8.45 2.85 1.60
C THR A 46 -8.73 4.16 0.85
N ALA A 47 -9.94 4.71 0.94
CA ALA A 47 -10.29 6.01 0.36
C ALA A 47 -9.41 7.14 0.92
N VAL A 48 -9.27 7.19 2.25
CA VAL A 48 -8.43 8.17 2.93
C VAL A 48 -6.96 7.97 2.54
N GLY A 49 -6.48 6.73 2.48
CA GLY A 49 -5.11 6.41 2.08
C GLY A 49 -4.79 6.84 0.64
N PHE A 50 -5.72 6.62 -0.29
CA PHE A 50 -5.56 7.07 -1.68
C PHE A 50 -5.53 8.59 -1.81
N ALA A 51 -6.45 9.29 -1.12
CA ALA A 51 -6.46 10.74 -1.08
C ALA A 51 -5.18 11.30 -0.44
N PHE A 52 -4.75 10.72 0.68
CA PHE A 52 -3.53 11.10 1.38
C PHE A 52 -2.28 10.87 0.51
N GLY A 53 -2.18 9.72 -0.15
CA GLY A 53 -1.08 9.43 -1.07
C GLY A 53 -0.99 10.44 -2.21
N ASP A 54 -2.13 10.86 -2.75
CA ASP A 54 -2.18 11.92 -3.75
C ASP A 54 -1.75 13.27 -3.19
N CYS A 55 -2.23 13.66 -2.01
CA CYS A 55 -1.78 14.87 -1.31
C CYS A 55 -0.25 14.87 -1.13
N LEU A 56 0.32 13.76 -0.67
CA LEU A 56 1.76 13.60 -0.51
C LEU A 56 2.49 13.73 -1.85
N THR A 57 1.96 13.11 -2.90
CA THR A 57 2.55 13.19 -4.25
C THR A 57 2.51 14.62 -4.81
N GLN A 58 1.41 15.35 -4.60
CA GLN A 58 1.30 16.77 -4.97
C GLN A 58 2.29 17.62 -4.20
N PHE A 59 2.43 17.36 -2.89
CA PHE A 59 3.35 18.08 -2.04
C PHE A 59 4.83 17.82 -2.43
N MET A 60 5.19 16.57 -2.74
CA MET A 60 6.55 16.22 -3.13
C MET A 60 6.93 16.77 -4.51
N ASN A 61 5.98 16.82 -5.45
CA ASN A 61 6.21 17.32 -6.80
C ASN A 61 5.85 18.81 -6.96
N ARG A 62 5.64 19.53 -5.85
CA ARG A 62 5.33 20.95 -5.91
C ARG A 62 6.55 21.74 -6.37
N ASP A 63 6.31 22.69 -7.26
CA ASP A 63 7.23 23.76 -7.55
C ASP A 63 7.28 24.72 -6.35
N ARG A 64 8.46 24.92 -5.78
CA ARG A 64 8.63 25.81 -4.61
C ARG A 64 8.45 27.29 -4.97
N SER A 65 8.49 27.64 -6.25
CA SER A 65 8.39 29.03 -6.73
C SER A 65 6.95 29.53 -6.86
N ARG A 66 5.96 28.64 -6.93
CA ARG A 66 4.54 28.98 -7.12
C ARG A 66 3.74 28.82 -5.83
N SER A 67 2.60 29.51 -5.76
CA SER A 67 1.69 29.40 -4.61
C SER A 67 1.11 27.98 -4.49
N LEU A 68 0.87 27.52 -3.27
CA LEU A 68 0.32 26.17 -3.03
C LEU A 68 -1.08 26.00 -3.63
N ARG A 69 -1.86 27.08 -3.63
CA ARG A 69 -3.25 27.05 -4.07
C ARG A 69 -3.38 26.86 -5.58
N GLU A 70 -2.43 27.37 -6.36
CA GLU A 70 -2.43 27.22 -7.83
C GLU A 70 -2.01 25.83 -8.28
N GLN A 71 -1.18 25.14 -7.49
CA GLN A 71 -0.65 23.83 -7.85
C GLN A 71 -1.51 22.67 -7.35
N TRP A 72 -2.31 22.90 -6.31
CA TRP A 72 -3.10 21.86 -5.69
C TRP A 72 -4.34 21.52 -6.51
N SER A 73 -4.45 20.27 -6.95
CA SER A 73 -5.62 19.77 -7.67
C SER A 73 -6.53 19.00 -6.72
N TYR A 74 -7.51 19.70 -6.14
CA TYR A 74 -8.54 19.09 -5.28
C TYR A 74 -9.42 18.09 -6.04
N SER A 75 -9.70 18.34 -7.33
CA SER A 75 -10.45 17.41 -8.18
C SER A 75 -9.74 16.06 -8.34
N ARG A 76 -8.40 16.09 -8.48
CA ARG A 76 -7.59 14.87 -8.56
C ARG A 76 -7.59 14.10 -7.25
N THR A 77 -7.42 14.80 -6.12
CA THR A 77 -7.48 14.19 -4.79
C THR A 77 -8.86 13.60 -4.50
N GLY A 78 -9.93 14.29 -4.88
CA GLY A 78 -11.30 13.78 -4.78
C GLY A 78 -11.53 12.54 -5.64
N SER A 79 -10.98 12.53 -6.86
CA SER A 79 -11.04 11.35 -7.74
C SER A 79 -10.30 10.15 -7.12
N MET A 80 -9.13 10.37 -6.50
CA MET A 80 -8.42 9.33 -5.77
C MET A 80 -9.21 8.80 -4.58
N LEU A 81 -9.87 9.69 -3.84
CA LEU A 81 -10.75 9.30 -2.75
C LEU A 81 -11.87 8.38 -3.25
N CYS A 82 -12.56 8.77 -4.34
CA CYS A 82 -13.62 7.97 -4.94
C CYS A 82 -13.12 6.62 -5.47
N ILE A 83 -11.98 6.59 -6.16
CA ILE A 83 -11.36 5.34 -6.63
C ILE A 83 -10.99 4.44 -5.45
N GLY A 84 -10.44 5.02 -4.38
CA GLY A 84 -10.12 4.31 -3.16
C GLY A 84 -11.36 3.69 -2.51
N ALA A 85 -12.47 4.43 -2.44
CA ALA A 85 -13.73 3.97 -1.84
C ALA A 85 -14.47 2.92 -2.67
N LEU A 86 -14.59 3.16 -3.98
CA LEU A 86 -15.50 2.42 -4.88
C LEU A 86 -14.82 1.27 -5.61
N CYS A 87 -13.50 1.36 -5.86
CA CYS A 87 -12.78 0.35 -6.62
C CYS A 87 -11.74 -0.36 -5.74
N ALA A 88 -10.79 0.38 -5.18
CA ALA A 88 -9.68 -0.22 -4.45
C ALA A 88 -10.14 -0.94 -3.18
N GLY A 89 -11.04 -0.33 -2.39
CA GLY A 89 -11.59 -0.92 -1.17
C GLY A 89 -12.23 -2.29 -1.39
N PRO A 90 -13.20 -2.44 -2.32
CA PRO A 90 -13.79 -3.73 -2.65
C PRO A 90 -12.79 -4.75 -3.21
N ILE A 91 -11.86 -4.32 -4.07
CA ILE A 91 -10.82 -5.22 -4.63
C ILE A 91 -9.91 -5.73 -3.52
N LEU A 92 -9.39 -4.86 -2.65
CA LEU A 92 -8.53 -5.25 -1.53
C LEU A 92 -9.28 -6.13 -0.52
N LEU A 93 -10.58 -5.89 -0.29
CA LEU A 93 -11.37 -6.76 0.58
C LEU A 93 -11.49 -8.18 -0.01
N SER A 94 -11.82 -8.29 -1.29
CA SER A 94 -11.92 -9.59 -1.98
C SER A 94 -10.57 -10.30 -2.01
N PHE A 95 -9.48 -9.57 -2.27
CA PHE A 95 -8.13 -10.12 -2.26
C PHE A 95 -7.71 -10.59 -0.85
N ASN A 96 -8.03 -9.83 0.20
CA ASN A 96 -7.78 -10.25 1.58
C ASN A 96 -8.54 -11.53 1.93
N ARG A 97 -9.81 -11.66 1.52
CA ARG A 97 -10.59 -12.88 1.73
C ARG A 97 -9.99 -14.08 0.99
N TRP A 98 -9.51 -13.88 -0.24
CA TRP A 98 -8.81 -14.92 -0.97
C TRP A 98 -7.52 -15.35 -0.26
N MET A 99 -6.70 -14.40 0.23
CA MET A 99 -5.49 -14.71 1.00
C MET A 99 -5.80 -15.49 2.29
N ASP A 100 -6.90 -15.15 2.98
CA ASP A 100 -7.33 -15.88 4.17
C ASP A 100 -7.64 -17.35 3.88
N LEU A 101 -8.23 -17.64 2.71
CA LEU A 101 -8.57 -18.99 2.27
C LEU A 101 -7.38 -19.76 1.68
N ALA A 102 -6.49 -19.06 0.96
CA ALA A 102 -5.40 -19.69 0.20
C ALA A 102 -4.09 -19.80 0.98
N ILE A 103 -3.77 -18.84 1.86
CA ILE A 103 -2.46 -18.72 2.52
C ILE A 103 -2.54 -19.07 4.01
N MET A 104 -3.65 -18.72 4.69
CA MET A 104 -3.80 -18.93 6.13
C MET A 104 -4.61 -20.14 6.63
N PRO A 105 -5.04 -21.14 5.81
CA PRO A 105 -5.85 -22.24 6.36
C PRO A 105 -5.09 -23.08 7.40
N SER A 106 -3.75 -23.07 7.38
CA SER A 106 -2.91 -23.95 8.22
C SER A 106 -2.20 -23.27 9.40
N SER A 107 -2.14 -21.93 9.46
CA SER A 107 -1.42 -21.22 10.54
C SER A 107 -1.78 -19.72 10.65
N PRO A 108 -3.00 -19.38 11.14
CA PRO A 108 -3.53 -18.02 11.12
C PRO A 108 -2.79 -17.00 11.99
N SER A 109 -1.89 -17.45 12.86
CA SER A 109 -1.10 -16.62 13.78
C SER A 109 0.41 -16.66 13.51
N SER A 110 0.85 -17.33 12.44
CA SER A 110 2.27 -17.35 12.07
C SER A 110 2.74 -15.96 11.66
N PRO A 111 3.80 -15.39 12.29
CA PRO A 111 4.34 -14.09 11.92
C PRO A 111 4.72 -14.01 10.43
N LEU A 112 5.25 -15.10 9.88
CA LEU A 112 5.62 -15.18 8.45
C LEU A 112 4.38 -15.05 7.55
N ALA A 113 3.28 -15.74 7.89
CA ALA A 113 2.04 -15.67 7.12
C ALA A 113 1.45 -14.24 7.15
N LEU A 114 1.51 -13.58 8.31
CA LEU A 114 1.09 -12.19 8.46
C LEU A 114 1.96 -11.23 7.64
N THR A 115 3.29 -11.42 7.63
CA THR A 115 4.22 -10.61 6.82
C THR A 115 3.96 -10.79 5.33
N VAL A 116 3.81 -12.04 4.86
CA VAL A 116 3.52 -12.33 3.44
C VAL A 116 2.20 -11.68 3.03
N LYS A 117 1.16 -11.83 3.86
CA LYS A 117 -0.16 -11.21 3.62
C LYS A 117 -0.04 -9.69 3.54
N PHE A 118 0.71 -9.07 4.43
CA PHE A 118 0.95 -7.62 4.40
C PHE A 118 1.68 -7.18 3.12
N LEU A 119 2.75 -7.88 2.73
CA LEU A 119 3.50 -7.55 1.51
C LEU A 119 2.63 -7.68 0.25
N LEU A 120 1.80 -8.72 0.17
CA LEU A 120 0.86 -8.91 -0.93
C LEU A 120 -0.20 -7.80 -0.96
N ASP A 121 -0.74 -7.41 0.20
CA ASP A 121 -1.69 -6.30 0.31
C ASP A 121 -1.06 -4.98 -0.18
N GLN A 122 0.21 -4.72 0.17
CA GLN A 122 0.96 -3.56 -0.32
C GLN A 122 1.23 -3.62 -1.82
N ALA A 123 1.58 -4.79 -2.38
CA ALA A 123 1.85 -4.95 -3.80
C ALA A 123 0.59 -4.68 -4.65
N VAL A 124 -0.54 -5.26 -4.25
CA VAL A 124 -1.84 -5.02 -4.91
C VAL A 124 -2.28 -3.57 -4.73
N GLY A 125 -2.13 -3.01 -3.52
CA GLY A 125 -2.43 -1.60 -3.25
C GLY A 125 -1.61 -0.65 -4.13
N CYS A 126 -0.30 -0.91 -4.27
CA CYS A 126 0.59 -0.13 -5.12
C CYS A 126 0.18 -0.23 -6.60
N PHE A 127 -0.13 -1.42 -7.10
CA PHE A 127 -0.59 -1.60 -8.47
C PHE A 127 -1.87 -0.81 -8.76
N ILE A 128 -2.88 -0.93 -7.89
CA ILE A 128 -4.16 -0.20 -8.06
C ILE A 128 -3.92 1.31 -7.98
N TRP A 129 -3.07 1.77 -7.06
CA TRP A 129 -2.71 3.17 -6.95
C TRP A 129 -2.03 3.69 -8.22
N GLN A 130 -1.10 2.94 -8.81
CA GLN A 130 -0.42 3.32 -10.06
C GLN A 130 -1.39 3.41 -11.24
N VAL A 131 -2.28 2.42 -11.39
CA VAL A 131 -3.32 2.43 -12.43
C VAL A 131 -4.24 3.65 -12.24
N ALA A 132 -4.69 3.89 -11.01
CA ALA A 132 -5.50 5.07 -10.70
C ALA A 132 -4.77 6.37 -11.06
N TYR A 133 -3.50 6.48 -10.68
CA TYR A 133 -2.67 7.66 -10.92
C TYR A 133 -2.44 7.91 -12.42
N LEU A 134 -2.14 6.86 -13.21
CA LEU A 134 -2.08 6.93 -14.68
C LEU A 134 -3.39 7.40 -15.31
N THR A 135 -4.52 7.01 -14.73
CA THR A 135 -5.84 7.34 -15.28
C THR A 135 -6.19 8.81 -15.03
N ILE A 136 -5.91 9.32 -13.83
CA ILE A 136 -6.33 10.67 -13.42
C ILE A 136 -5.29 11.76 -13.66
N ASN A 137 -3.99 11.42 -13.72
CA ASN A 137 -2.92 12.40 -13.90
C ASN A 137 -2.43 12.40 -15.36
N PRO A 138 -2.86 13.38 -16.19
CA PRO A 138 -2.49 13.43 -17.60
C PRO A 138 -1.01 13.72 -17.83
N ALA A 139 -0.31 14.38 -16.90
CA ALA A 139 1.12 14.61 -17.02
C ALA A 139 1.88 13.30 -16.78
N TYR A 140 1.51 12.57 -15.73
CA TYR A 140 2.10 11.27 -15.42
C TYR A 140 1.88 10.25 -16.55
N ARG A 141 0.66 10.20 -17.11
CA ARG A 141 0.33 9.37 -18.27
C ARG A 141 1.21 9.68 -19.48
N ARG A 142 1.41 10.96 -19.80
CA ARG A 142 2.28 11.36 -20.92
C ARG A 142 3.72 10.93 -20.70
N SER A 143 4.26 11.10 -19.49
CA SER A 143 5.60 10.63 -19.16
C SER A 143 5.73 9.10 -19.28
N ALA A 144 4.71 8.34 -18.85
CA ALA A 144 4.72 6.89 -18.97
C ALA A 144 4.72 6.44 -20.44
N VAL A 145 3.91 7.06 -21.30
CA VAL A 145 3.91 6.78 -22.75
C VAL A 145 5.27 7.09 -23.37
N ALA A 146 5.86 8.25 -23.07
CA ALA A 146 7.18 8.61 -23.59
C ALA A 146 8.30 7.63 -23.14
N LEU A 147 8.20 7.09 -21.92
CA LEU A 147 9.12 6.05 -21.44
C LEU A 147 8.95 4.73 -22.20
N LEU A 148 7.71 4.35 -22.51
CA LEU A 148 7.44 3.14 -23.29
C LEU A 148 7.94 3.29 -24.73
N GLU A 149 7.69 4.43 -25.35
CA GLU A 149 8.17 4.75 -26.71
C GLU A 149 9.70 4.72 -26.76
N SER A 150 10.39 5.42 -25.85
CA SER A 150 11.86 5.42 -25.81
C SER A 150 12.46 4.04 -25.55
N SER A 151 11.80 3.21 -24.74
CA SER A 151 12.23 1.82 -24.50
C SER A 151 12.06 0.95 -25.74
N SER A 152 10.97 1.12 -26.49
CA SER A 152 10.73 0.37 -27.73
C SER A 152 11.81 0.67 -28.79
N VAL A 153 12.16 1.95 -28.96
CA VAL A 153 13.23 2.37 -29.87
C VAL A 153 14.56 1.77 -29.47
N ARG A 154 14.92 1.82 -28.18
CA ARG A 154 16.18 1.24 -27.68
C ARG A 154 16.26 -0.28 -27.89
N ILE A 155 15.14 -1.00 -27.70
CA ILE A 155 15.07 -2.45 -27.94
C ILE A 155 15.27 -2.76 -29.43
N GLU A 156 14.64 -2.00 -30.32
CA GLU A 156 14.83 -2.17 -31.76
C GLU A 156 16.27 -1.90 -32.21
N GLU A 157 16.89 -0.83 -31.70
CA GLU A 157 18.29 -0.53 -31.98
C GLU A 157 19.22 -1.65 -31.52
N GLN A 158 19.03 -2.14 -30.29
CA GLN A 158 19.82 -3.23 -29.74
C GLN A 158 19.66 -4.50 -30.59
N LYS A 159 18.43 -4.81 -31.05
CA LYS A 159 18.17 -5.94 -31.94
C LYS A 159 18.88 -5.79 -33.29
N ARG A 160 18.87 -4.59 -33.88
CA ARG A 160 19.56 -4.31 -35.15
C ARG A 160 21.08 -4.44 -35.02
N VAL A 161 21.67 -3.96 -33.92
CA VAL A 161 23.10 -4.12 -33.66
C VAL A 161 23.47 -5.60 -33.52
N LEU A 162 22.68 -6.37 -32.77
CA LEU A 162 22.90 -7.81 -32.58
C LEU A 162 22.81 -8.59 -33.90
N GLN A 163 21.86 -8.22 -34.77
CA GLN A 163 21.76 -8.80 -36.12
C GLN A 163 22.97 -8.50 -36.99
N ARG A 164 23.50 -7.26 -36.96
CA ARG A 164 24.71 -6.89 -37.69
C ARG A 164 25.93 -7.66 -37.18
N HIS A 165 26.09 -7.79 -35.86
CA HIS A 165 27.18 -8.59 -35.29
C HIS A 165 27.07 -10.07 -35.68
N ALA A 166 25.87 -10.66 -35.66
CA ALA A 166 25.68 -12.04 -36.10
C ALA A 166 26.02 -12.22 -37.58
N GLN A 167 25.66 -11.26 -38.45
CA GLN A 167 26.03 -11.28 -39.87
C GLN A 167 27.55 -11.16 -40.08
N HIS A 168 28.24 -10.33 -39.29
CA HIS A 168 29.70 -10.21 -39.36
C HIS A 168 30.41 -11.50 -38.93
N VAL A 169 29.94 -12.17 -37.87
CA VAL A 169 30.51 -13.45 -37.40
C VAL A 169 30.27 -14.59 -38.38
N LEU A 170 29.13 -14.60 -39.08
CA LEU A 170 28.85 -15.61 -40.10
C LEU A 170 29.61 -15.39 -41.42
N ALA A 171 30.14 -14.18 -41.64
CA ALA A 171 30.90 -13.82 -42.83
C ALA A 171 32.43 -13.94 -42.67
N SER A 172 32.91 -14.27 -41.46
CA SER A 172 34.32 -14.53 -41.11
C SER A 172 34.58 -16.02 -40.99
#